data_AF-A0A8J2Q2I7-F1
#
_entry.id   AF-A0A8J2Q2I7-F1
#
_cell.length_a   1.000
_cell.length_b   1.000
_cell.length_c   1.000
_cell.angle_alpha   90.00
_cell.angle_beta   90.00
_cell.angle_gamma   90.00
#
_symmetry.space_group_name_H-M   'P 1'
#
loop_
_entity.id
_entity.type
_entity.pdbx_description
1 polymer ?
#
loop_
_entity_poly.entity_id
_entity_poly.type
_entity_poly.pdbx_seq_one_letter_code
_entity_poly.pdbx_strand_id
1 'polypeptide(L)'
;MDAVSVETPAENDFVKQRIARGRVRYIWTSGRKCNFSGCNRADLQPNLINGWFWSGSGARIGPSNNRANGDWSHTGGFGRAQPDNREIAQGNDEACLSILNNFYNDGIKWHDVACHHLKPFVCEDSDELLNFVRSRNPGIRV
;
A
#
# COMPACT_ATOMS: atom_id res chain seq x y z
N MET A 1 -13.97 -5.98 7.51
CA MET A 1 -12.82 -5.05 7.58
C MET A 1 -11.68 -5.65 6.79
N ASP A 2 -10.91 -4.78 6.13
CA ASP A 2 -9.67 -5.12 5.43
C ASP A 2 -8.60 -4.05 5.72
N ALA A 3 -7.37 -4.21 5.25
CA ALA A 3 -6.35 -3.18 5.30
C ALA A 3 -6.74 -1.97 4.44
N VAL A 4 -6.33 -0.77 4.86
CA VAL A 4 -6.76 0.48 4.20
C VAL A 4 -6.21 0.64 2.79
N SER A 5 -7.08 1.05 1.88
CA SER A 5 -6.79 1.46 0.51
C SER A 5 -6.72 2.99 0.46
N VAL A 6 -5.73 3.53 -0.25
CA VAL A 6 -5.52 5.00 -0.33
C VAL A 6 -5.61 5.43 -1.78
N GLU A 7 -6.84 5.67 -2.23
CA GLU A 7 -7.21 5.84 -3.63
C GLU A 7 -7.19 7.32 -4.03
N THR A 8 -7.42 8.22 -3.07
CA THR A 8 -7.46 9.67 -3.30
C THR A 8 -6.40 10.45 -2.51
N PRO A 9 -5.99 11.64 -2.98
CA PRO A 9 -5.12 12.53 -2.21
C PRO A 9 -5.70 12.90 -0.85
N ALA A 10 -7.03 13.05 -0.75
CA ALA A 10 -7.72 13.38 0.49
C ALA A 10 -7.62 12.24 1.52
N GLU A 11 -7.77 10.99 1.11
CA GLU A 11 -7.53 9.82 1.96
C GLU A 11 -6.06 9.73 2.40
N ASN A 12 -5.13 9.97 1.47
CA ASN A 12 -3.70 9.96 1.79
C ASN A 12 -3.38 10.99 2.88
N ASP A 13 -3.85 12.23 2.71
CA ASP A 13 -3.65 13.29 3.70
C ASP A 13 -4.35 12.99 5.02
N PHE A 14 -5.55 12.42 4.98
CA PHE A 14 -6.27 11.97 6.17
C PHE A 14 -5.45 10.96 6.98
N VAL A 15 -4.90 9.93 6.32
CA VAL A 15 -4.07 8.90 6.96
C VAL A 15 -2.76 9.51 7.48
N LYS A 16 -2.07 10.32 6.66
CA LYS A 16 -0.80 10.98 7.04
C LYS A 16 -0.94 11.89 8.24
N GLN A 17 -2.03 12.65 8.34
CA GLN A 17 -2.30 13.50 9.51
C GLN A 17 -2.43 12.70 10.80
N ARG A 18 -3.03 11.50 10.74
CA ARG A 18 -3.20 10.61 11.91
C ARG A 18 -1.89 9.96 12.31
N ILE A 19 -1.11 9.51 11.32
CA ILE A 19 0.26 9.02 11.54
C ILE A 19 1.11 10.11 12.22
N ALA A 20 1.06 11.35 11.72
CA ALA A 20 1.79 12.49 12.28
C ALA A 20 1.36 12.81 13.72
N ARG A 21 0.06 13.00 13.95
CA ARG A 21 -0.50 13.33 15.27
C ARG A 21 -0.25 12.22 16.30
N GLY A 22 -0.41 10.98 15.88
CA GLY A 22 -0.14 9.80 16.71
C GLY A 22 1.34 9.48 16.88
N ARG A 23 2.25 10.21 16.21
CA ARG A 23 3.70 9.94 16.19
C ARG A 23 4.01 8.48 15.83
N VAL A 24 3.20 7.90 14.95
CA VAL A 24 3.38 6.53 14.48
C VAL A 24 4.51 6.54 13.46
N ARG A 25 5.51 5.68 13.64
CA ARG A 25 6.72 5.69 12.80
C ARG A 25 6.48 5.18 11.39
N TYR A 26 5.56 4.23 11.23
CA TYR A 26 5.19 3.62 9.96
C TYR A 26 3.91 2.80 10.14
N ILE A 27 3.17 2.61 9.05
CA ILE A 27 2.02 1.69 9.01
C ILE A 27 2.02 0.85 7.74
N TRP A 28 1.43 -0.34 7.82
CA TRP A 28 0.99 -1.09 6.66
C TRP A 28 -0.34 -0.55 6.11
N THR A 29 -0.45 -0.63 4.80
CA THR A 29 -1.68 -0.40 4.01
C THR A 29 -2.04 -1.68 3.25
N SER A 30 -3.11 -1.67 2.46
CA SER A 30 -3.45 -2.78 1.55
C SER A 30 -2.65 -2.77 0.24
N GLY A 31 -1.72 -1.84 0.04
CA GLY A 31 -0.99 -1.72 -1.22
C GLY A 31 -0.08 -2.92 -1.45
N ARG A 32 -0.22 -3.56 -2.60
CA ARG A 32 0.45 -4.82 -2.94
C ARG A 32 0.98 -4.78 -4.37
N LYS A 33 2.19 -5.29 -4.56
CA LYS A 33 2.75 -5.59 -5.88
C LYS A 33 2.24 -6.96 -6.34
N CYS A 34 1.74 -7.02 -7.57
CA CYS A 34 1.30 -8.26 -8.21
C CYS A 34 2.53 -9.12 -8.54
N ASN A 35 2.91 -9.99 -7.60
CA ASN A 35 4.07 -10.87 -7.70
C ASN A 35 3.71 -12.36 -7.46
N PHE A 36 2.45 -12.73 -7.65
CA PHE A 36 1.91 -14.06 -7.43
C PHE A 36 1.31 -14.64 -8.73
N SER A 37 0.84 -15.90 -8.67
CA SER A 37 0.26 -16.57 -9.83
C SER A 37 -0.92 -15.77 -10.41
N GLY A 38 -0.94 -15.60 -11.73
CA GLY A 38 -1.93 -14.76 -12.43
C GLY A 38 -1.48 -13.34 -12.75
N CYS A 39 -0.34 -12.88 -12.21
CA CYS A 39 0.21 -11.54 -12.49
C CYS A 39 1.03 -11.42 -13.79
N ASN A 40 1.18 -12.51 -14.56
CA ASN A 40 1.94 -12.54 -15.83
C ASN A 40 1.18 -11.88 -17.01
N ARG A 41 0.34 -10.89 -16.73
CA ARG A 41 -0.39 -10.14 -17.76
C ARG A 41 0.46 -8.99 -18.29
N ALA A 42 0.39 -8.74 -19.59
CA ALA A 42 1.20 -7.71 -20.26
C ALA A 42 0.99 -6.29 -19.68
N ASP A 43 -0.24 -5.96 -19.26
CA ASP A 43 -0.58 -4.65 -18.70
C ASP A 43 -0.02 -4.39 -17.29
N LEU A 44 0.43 -5.44 -16.61
CA LEU A 44 1.06 -5.38 -15.29
C LEU A 44 2.59 -5.36 -15.37
N GLN A 45 3.18 -5.48 -16.57
CA GLN A 45 4.63 -5.51 -16.75
C GLN A 45 5.19 -4.12 -17.13
N PRO A 46 6.36 -3.72 -16.60
CA PRO A 46 7.10 -4.34 -15.49
C PRO A 46 6.32 -4.22 -14.18
N ASN A 47 6.30 -5.29 -13.37
CA ASN A 47 5.53 -5.35 -12.13
C ASN A 47 5.85 -4.23 -11.13
N LEU A 48 7.12 -3.81 -11.04
CA LEU A 48 7.56 -2.72 -10.16
C LEU A 48 6.92 -1.37 -10.54
N ILE A 49 6.55 -1.20 -11.81
CA ILE A 49 5.96 0.03 -12.35
C ILE A 49 4.44 -0.08 -12.41
N ASN A 50 3.93 -1.13 -13.04
CA ASN A 50 2.53 -1.25 -13.47
C ASN A 50 1.70 -2.22 -12.63
N GLY A 51 2.34 -2.97 -11.73
CA GLY A 51 1.75 -4.10 -11.01
C GLY A 51 1.23 -3.78 -9.61
N TRP A 52 1.12 -2.51 -9.22
CA TRP A 52 0.64 -2.12 -7.89
C TRP A 52 -0.88 -1.96 -7.86
N PHE A 53 -1.50 -2.42 -6.78
CA PHE A 53 -2.94 -2.31 -6.53
C PHE A 53 -3.22 -2.30 -5.03
N TRP A 54 -4.40 -1.82 -4.65
CA TRP A 54 -4.92 -1.91 -3.28
C TRP A 54 -5.65 -3.24 -3.12
N SER A 55 -5.15 -4.14 -2.27
CA SER A 55 -5.79 -5.45 -2.10
C SER A 55 -7.13 -5.38 -1.37
N GLY A 56 -7.38 -4.31 -0.61
CA GLY A 56 -8.62 -4.13 0.15
C GLY A 56 -9.81 -3.69 -0.71
N SER A 57 -9.57 -2.83 -1.71
CA SER A 57 -10.60 -2.37 -2.66
C SER A 57 -10.53 -3.02 -4.04
N GLY A 58 -9.39 -3.64 -4.38
CA GLY A 58 -9.10 -4.15 -5.73
C GLY A 58 -8.68 -3.07 -6.73
N ALA A 59 -8.65 -1.79 -6.33
CA ALA A 59 -8.32 -0.70 -7.23
C ALA A 59 -6.84 -0.71 -7.65
N ARG A 60 -6.59 -0.36 -8.91
CA ARG A 60 -5.24 -0.27 -9.46
C ARG A 60 -4.55 1.00 -8.97
N ILE A 61 -3.29 0.89 -8.57
CA ILE A 61 -2.41 2.03 -8.37
C ILE A 61 -1.77 2.37 -9.72
N GLY A 62 -1.82 3.64 -10.11
CA GLY A 62 -1.24 4.10 -11.38
C GLY A 62 0.27 3.82 -11.47
N PRO A 63 0.86 3.86 -12.69
CA PRO A 63 2.28 3.60 -12.89
C PRO A 63 3.18 4.36 -11.92
N SER A 64 4.03 3.65 -11.19
CA SER A 64 4.84 4.22 -10.08
C SER A 64 5.95 5.16 -10.53
N ASN A 65 6.31 5.15 -11.82
CA ASN A 65 7.24 6.08 -12.43
C ASN A 65 6.62 7.45 -12.75
N ASN A 66 5.28 7.58 -12.69
CA ASN A 66 4.60 8.85 -12.79
C ASN A 66 4.26 9.36 -11.39
N ARG A 67 4.95 10.43 -10.95
CA ARG A 67 4.81 11.00 -9.60
C ARG A 67 3.47 11.69 -9.33
N ALA A 68 2.62 11.87 -10.35
CA ALA A 68 1.23 12.26 -10.13
C ALA A 68 0.37 11.11 -9.57
N ASN A 69 0.84 9.86 -9.72
CA ASN A 69 0.13 8.67 -9.26
C ASN A 69 0.59 8.28 -7.85
N GLY A 70 -0.13 8.76 -6.84
CA GLY A 70 0.15 8.43 -5.45
C GLY A 70 1.31 9.22 -4.83
N ASP A 71 1.71 8.82 -3.62
CA ASP A 71 2.64 9.59 -2.79
C ASP A 71 3.97 8.86 -2.53
N TRP A 72 4.45 8.15 -3.57
CA TRP A 72 5.74 7.46 -3.58
C TRP A 72 6.90 8.40 -3.23
N SER A 73 7.80 7.93 -2.36
CA SER A 73 8.96 8.72 -1.97
C SER A 73 9.94 8.94 -3.13
N HIS A 74 10.64 10.08 -3.07
CA HIS A 74 11.72 10.43 -4.00
C HIS A 74 13.08 9.86 -3.54
N THR A 75 13.12 9.22 -2.37
CA THR A 75 14.31 8.61 -1.77
C THR A 75 13.92 7.38 -0.96
N GLY A 76 14.90 6.69 -0.38
CA GLY A 76 14.71 5.46 0.38
C GLY A 76 16.04 4.99 0.98
N GLY A 77 16.11 3.71 1.36
CA GLY A 77 17.31 3.16 2.02
C GLY A 77 18.60 3.26 1.19
N PHE A 78 18.50 3.34 -0.14
CA PHE A 78 19.63 3.56 -1.06
C PHE A 78 19.70 4.98 -1.66
N GLY A 79 18.94 5.94 -1.13
CA GLY A 79 18.85 7.27 -1.74
C GLY A 79 18.16 7.28 -3.10
N ARG A 80 17.38 6.22 -3.41
CA ARG A 80 16.67 6.02 -4.67
C ARG A 80 15.18 6.23 -4.48
N ALA A 81 14.54 6.75 -5.52
CA ALA A 81 13.10 6.95 -5.50
C ALA A 81 12.35 5.61 -5.48
N GLN A 82 11.25 5.58 -4.72
CA GLN A 82 10.43 4.40 -4.51
C GLN A 82 9.43 4.22 -5.67
N PRO A 83 8.97 3.00 -5.96
CA PRO A 83 9.45 1.74 -5.38
C PRO A 83 10.82 1.32 -5.93
N ASP A 84 11.74 0.86 -5.09
CA ASP A 84 13.12 0.52 -5.49
C ASP A 84 13.50 -0.96 -5.35
N ASN A 85 12.63 -1.79 -4.77
CA ASN A 85 12.80 -3.23 -4.58
C ASN A 85 14.18 -3.63 -4.03
N ARG A 86 14.65 -2.85 -3.06
CA ARG A 86 15.99 -2.88 -2.49
C ARG A 86 16.41 -4.24 -1.94
N GLU A 87 15.50 -4.92 -1.24
CA GLU A 87 15.80 -6.19 -0.58
C GLU A 87 15.85 -7.40 -1.55
N ILE A 88 15.60 -7.20 -2.85
CA ILE A 88 15.61 -8.31 -3.83
C ILE A 88 16.97 -9.00 -3.90
N ALA A 89 18.07 -8.25 -3.69
CA ALA A 89 19.42 -8.79 -3.64
C ALA A 89 19.65 -9.73 -2.44
N GLN A 90 18.79 -9.68 -1.42
CA GLN A 90 18.79 -10.54 -0.24
C GLN A 90 17.74 -11.65 -0.35
N GLY A 91 17.09 -11.79 -1.50
CA GLY A 91 16.05 -12.79 -1.76
C GLY A 91 14.64 -12.37 -1.34
N ASN A 92 14.44 -11.12 -0.90
CA ASN A 92 13.13 -10.63 -0.46
C ASN A 92 12.56 -9.62 -1.46
N ASP A 93 11.38 -9.92 -2.00
CA ASP A 93 10.67 -8.96 -2.84
C ASP A 93 9.94 -7.93 -1.96
N GLU A 94 10.27 -6.65 -2.13
CA GLU A 94 9.58 -5.52 -1.49
C GLU A 94 8.26 -5.30 -2.22
N ALA A 95 7.28 -6.08 -1.81
CA ALA A 95 6.03 -6.22 -2.54
C ALA A 95 4.83 -5.70 -1.72
N CYS A 96 5.06 -5.16 -0.53
CA CYS A 96 4.05 -4.54 0.31
C CYS A 96 4.28 -3.03 0.39
N LEU A 97 3.21 -2.24 0.39
CA LEU A 97 3.26 -0.77 0.47
C LEU A 97 3.09 -0.33 1.93
N SER A 98 4.08 0.41 2.41
CA SER A 98 4.03 1.05 3.73
C SER A 98 4.03 2.57 3.59
N ILE A 99 3.32 3.25 4.50
CA ILE A 99 3.50 4.69 4.69
C ILE A 99 4.48 4.88 5.84
N LEU A 100 5.64 5.46 5.54
CA LEU A 100 6.70 5.72 6.52
C LEU A 100 6.65 7.19 6.95
N ASN A 101 6.75 7.44 8.26
CA ASN A 101 6.73 8.79 8.82
C ASN A 101 8.15 9.35 8.93
N ASN A 102 8.59 10.06 7.89
CA ASN A 102 9.88 10.74 7.81
C ASN A 102 11.08 9.83 8.15
N PHE A 103 10.98 8.54 7.81
CA PHE A 103 11.98 7.55 8.18
C PHE A 103 13.31 7.78 7.44
N TYR A 104 13.26 8.29 6.21
CA TYR A 104 14.42 8.60 5.38
C TYR A 104 14.59 10.11 5.15
N ASN A 105 14.07 10.94 6.06
CA ASN A 105 14.08 12.40 5.95
C ASN A 105 13.41 12.94 4.67
N ASP A 106 12.30 12.30 4.29
CA ASP A 106 11.56 12.47 3.05
C ASP A 106 10.09 12.88 3.25
N GLY A 107 9.73 13.18 4.50
CA GLY A 107 8.36 13.41 4.94
C GLY A 107 7.57 12.11 5.12
N ILE A 108 6.26 12.21 5.19
CA ILE A 108 5.39 11.03 5.31
C ILE A 108 5.04 10.55 3.90
N LYS A 109 5.61 9.42 3.46
CA LYS A 109 5.61 8.96 2.06
C LYS A 109 5.40 7.46 1.94
N TRP A 110 5.01 7.03 0.74
CA TRP A 110 4.87 5.61 0.40
C TRP A 110 6.22 5.00 0.02
N HIS A 111 6.46 3.80 0.52
CA HIS A 111 7.65 2.98 0.28
C HIS A 111 7.22 1.55 -0.02
N ASP A 112 7.88 0.89 -0.96
CA ASP A 112 7.82 -0.56 -1.03
C ASP A 112 8.72 -1.15 0.06
N VAL A 113 8.22 -2.17 0.73
CA VAL A 113 8.91 -2.79 1.86
C VAL A 113 8.67 -4.30 1.79
N ALA A 114 9.66 -5.09 2.20
CA ALA A 114 9.51 -6.53 2.30
C ALA A 114 8.41 -6.87 3.31
N CYS A 115 7.49 -7.76 2.90
CA CYS A 115 6.25 -7.98 3.63
C CYS A 115 6.43 -8.62 5.03
N HIS A 116 7.60 -9.19 5.32
CA HIS A 116 7.88 -9.86 6.60
C HIS A 116 8.12 -8.88 7.76
N HIS A 117 8.32 -7.59 7.48
CA HIS A 117 8.57 -6.60 8.51
C HIS A 117 7.34 -6.38 9.41
N LEU A 118 7.54 -6.42 10.73
CA LEU A 118 6.48 -6.13 11.70
C LEU A 118 6.18 -4.63 11.75
N LYS A 119 4.93 -4.27 11.43
CA LYS A 119 4.43 -2.89 11.52
C LYS A 119 2.97 -2.91 11.98
N PRO A 120 2.50 -1.86 12.69
CA PRO A 120 1.07 -1.64 12.86
C PRO A 120 0.43 -1.40 11.48
N PHE A 121 -0.87 -1.63 11.38
CA PHE A 121 -1.65 -1.43 10.16
C PHE A 121 -2.84 -0.54 10.43
N VAL A 122 -3.36 0.07 9.37
CA VAL A 122 -4.65 0.75 9.39
C VAL A 122 -5.64 -0.10 8.61
N CYS A 123 -6.84 -0.28 9.15
CA CYS A 123 -7.92 -1.01 8.52
C CYS A 123 -9.08 -0.08 8.15
N GLU A 124 -9.89 -0.52 7.20
CA GLU A 124 -11.13 0.10 6.80
C GLU A 124 -12.27 -0.93 6.76
N ASP A 125 -13.49 -0.43 6.80
CA ASP A 125 -14.65 -1.24 6.49
C ASP A 125 -14.69 -1.51 4.98
N SER A 126 -14.96 -2.77 4.63
CA SER A 126 -15.07 -3.19 3.23
C SER A 126 -16.53 -3.50 2.95
N ASP A 127 -17.15 -2.71 2.08
CA ASP A 127 -18.55 -2.91 1.70
C ASP A 127 -18.80 -4.29 1.11
N GLU A 128 -17.85 -4.83 0.35
CA GLU A 128 -17.94 -6.20 -0.19
C GLU A 128 -18.04 -7.23 0.95
N LEU A 129 -17.15 -7.15 1.94
CA LEU A 129 -17.15 -8.07 3.08
C LEU A 129 -18.38 -7.85 3.98
N LEU A 130 -18.80 -6.61 4.20
CA LEU A 130 -20.00 -6.30 4.97
C LEU A 130 -21.26 -6.83 4.27
N ASN A 131 -21.37 -6.67 2.96
CA ASN A 131 -22.49 -7.17 2.17
C ASN A 131 -22.50 -8.71 2.14
N PHE A 132 -21.33 -9.34 2.03
CA PHE A 132 -21.20 -10.80 2.18
C PHE A 132 -21.76 -11.27 3.52
N VAL A 133 -21.36 -10.65 4.63
CA VAL A 133 -21.87 -11.00 5.98
C VAL A 133 -23.37 -10.81 6.07
N ARG A 134 -23.92 -9.68 5.59
CA ARG A 134 -25.37 -9.40 5.58
C ARG A 134 -26.16 -10.44 4.79
N SER A 135 -25.66 -10.86 3.62
CA SER A 135 -26.34 -11.86 2.77
C SER A 135 -26.40 -13.25 3.40
N ARG A 136 -25.43 -13.61 4.24
CA ARG A 136 -25.37 -14.92 4.90
C ARG A 136 -26.02 -14.97 6.28
N ASN A 137 -26.32 -13.81 6.88
CA ASN A 137 -26.85 -13.72 8.23
C ASN A 137 -28.06 -12.76 8.28
N PRO A 138 -29.26 -13.19 7.88
CA PRO A 138 -30.45 -12.34 7.93
C PRO A 138 -30.74 -11.81 9.34
N GLY A 139 -31.00 -10.51 9.46
CA GLY A 139 -31.32 -9.86 10.74
C GLY A 139 -30.13 -9.34 11.56
N ILE A 140 -28.89 -9.55 11.10
CA ILE A 140 -27.70 -8.97 11.74
C ILE A 140 -27.59 -7.47 11.44
N ARG A 141 -27.26 -6.66 12.44
CA ARG A 141 -26.87 -5.25 12.27
C ARG A 141 -25.35 -5.16 12.29
N VAL A 142 -24.77 -4.84 11.14
CA VAL A 142 -23.34 -4.60 10.90
C VAL A 142 -23.16 -3.18 10.45
#